data_AF-A0A1M4EDS5-F1
#
_entry.id   AF-A0A1M4EDS5-F1
#
_cell.length_a   1.000
_cell.length_b   1.000
_cell.length_c   1.000
_cell.angle_alpha   90.00
_cell.angle_beta   90.00
_cell.angle_gamma   90.00
#
_symmetry.space_group_name_H-M   'P 1'
#
loop_
_entity.id
_entity.type
_entity.pdbx_description
1 polymer ?
#
loop_
_entity_poly.entity_id
_entity_poly.type
_entity_poly.pdbx_seq_one_letter_code
_entity_poly.pdbx_strand_id
1 'polypeptide(L)'
;MNEWGEAGLAVLRAAAAHAPREAGVYLFLGERGFLGERDEVLYVGKAADLRRRPRRHAAVRAPASRLHQRYDLVRRVGWEIAADEVAAA
;
A
#
# COMPACT_ATOMS: atom_id res chain seq x y z
N MET A 1 20.91 7.17 12.65
CA MET A 1 20.34 6.66 11.39
C MET A 1 18.94 6.22 11.76
N ASN A 2 17.92 6.97 11.35
CA ASN A 2 16.58 6.79 11.89
C ASN A 2 15.95 5.56 11.23
N GLU A 3 15.70 4.50 12.00
CA GLU A 3 15.06 3.22 11.62
C GLU A 3 13.58 3.37 11.24
N TRP A 4 13.16 4.58 10.89
CA TRP A 4 11.79 4.94 10.61
C TRP A 4 11.43 4.41 9.22
N GLY A 5 10.57 3.39 9.20
CA GLY A 5 9.90 2.94 7.99
C GLY A 5 10.46 1.73 7.29
N GLU A 6 11.55 1.12 7.77
CA GLU A 6 12.10 -0.08 7.12
C GLU A 6 11.10 -1.23 7.06
N ALA A 7 10.37 -1.49 8.15
CA ALA A 7 9.38 -2.57 8.21
C ALA A 7 8.22 -2.34 7.22
N GLY A 8 7.64 -1.14 7.22
CA GLY A 8 6.56 -0.79 6.29
C GLY A 8 7.01 -0.78 4.83
N LEU A 9 8.21 -0.26 4.56
CA LEU A 9 8.82 -0.29 3.22
C LEU A 9 9.10 -1.72 2.76
N ALA A 10 9.56 -2.62 3.63
CA ALA A 10 9.76 -4.03 3.31
C ALA A 10 8.43 -4.70 2.91
N VAL A 11 7.33 -4.40 3.63
CA VAL A 11 5.99 -4.86 3.27
C VAL A 11 5.55 -4.32 1.91
N LEU A 12 5.76 -3.03 1.64
CA LEU A 12 5.44 -2.44 0.34
C LEU A 12 6.25 -3.05 -0.82
N ARG A 13 7.54 -3.35 -0.59
CA ARG A 13 8.41 -4.02 -1.57
C ARG A 13 7.97 -5.46 -1.82
N ALA A 14 7.65 -6.20 -0.76
CA ALA A 14 7.13 -7.56 -0.87
C ALA A 14 5.80 -7.58 -1.62
N ALA A 15 4.87 -6.67 -1.29
CA ALA A 15 3.62 -6.52 -2.02
C ALA A 15 3.85 -6.20 -3.50
N ALA A 16 4.78 -5.30 -3.82
CA ALA A 16 5.15 -4.98 -5.20
C ALA A 16 5.76 -6.17 -5.98
N ALA A 17 6.32 -7.17 -5.30
CA ALA A 17 6.83 -8.37 -5.96
C ALA A 17 5.71 -9.37 -6.29
N HIS A 18 4.68 -9.46 -5.44
CA HIS A 18 3.61 -10.45 -5.54
C HIS A 18 2.33 -9.93 -6.21
N ALA A 19 2.13 -8.63 -6.28
CA ALA A 19 0.91 -8.05 -6.81
C ALA A 19 0.68 -8.41 -8.30
N PRO A 20 -0.58 -8.62 -8.71
CA PRO A 20 -0.96 -8.80 -10.11
C PRO A 20 -0.61 -7.56 -10.95
N ARG A 21 -0.49 -7.73 -12.27
CA ARG A 21 -0.30 -6.62 -13.22
C ARG A 21 -1.62 -6.05 -13.75
N GLU A 22 -2.73 -6.62 -13.31
CA GLU A 22 -4.08 -6.28 -13.69
C GLU A 22 -4.56 -4.98 -13.02
N ALA A 23 -5.63 -4.40 -13.56
CA ALA A 23 -6.31 -3.26 -12.99
C ALA A 23 -7.08 -3.66 -11.73
N GLY A 24 -7.17 -2.74 -10.77
CA GLY A 24 -7.93 -2.97 -9.55
C GLY A 24 -7.70 -1.94 -8.45
N VAL A 25 -8.10 -2.32 -7.25
CA VAL A 25 -7.97 -1.51 -6.03
C VAL A 25 -6.93 -2.14 -5.12
N TYR A 26 -6.12 -1.31 -4.45
CA TYR A 26 -5.15 -1.74 -3.44
C TYR A 26 -5.34 -0.98 -2.13
N LEU A 27 -5.03 -1.67 -1.04
CA LEU A 27 -5.27 -1.25 0.34
C LEU A 27 -3.97 -1.36 1.13
N PHE A 28 -3.60 -0.34 1.89
CA PHE A 28 -2.55 -0.44 2.91
C PHE A 28 -3.19 -0.56 4.27
N LEU A 29 -2.78 -1.60 5.01
CA LEU A 29 -3.36 -1.96 6.30
C LEU A 29 -2.32 -1.86 7.39
N GLY A 30 -2.68 -1.25 8.52
CA GLY A 30 -1.90 -1.16 9.75
C GLY A 30 -2.41 -2.11 10.83
N GLU A 31 -1.63 -2.27 11.91
CA GLU A 31 -1.89 -3.28 12.95
C GLU A 31 -3.11 -3.00 13.83
N ARG A 32 -3.59 -1.74 13.95
CA ARG A 32 -4.58 -1.38 14.97
C ARG A 32 -5.50 -0.25 14.55
N GLY A 33 -6.79 -0.55 14.37
CA GLY A 33 -7.83 0.44 14.07
C GLY A 33 -8.28 1.23 15.28
N PHE A 34 -8.88 2.41 15.04
CA PHE A 34 -9.38 3.34 16.05
C PHE A 34 -10.43 2.72 17.01
N LEU A 35 -11.10 1.66 16.57
CA LEU A 35 -12.14 0.93 17.32
C LEU A 35 -11.67 -0.43 17.88
N GLY A 36 -10.37 -0.71 17.87
CA GLY A 36 -9.83 -2.01 18.34
C GLY A 36 -9.94 -3.14 17.31
N GLU A 37 -10.39 -2.83 16.10
CA GLU A 37 -10.36 -3.75 14.96
C GLU A 37 -8.92 -4.02 14.52
N ARG A 38 -8.65 -5.25 14.10
CA ARG A 38 -7.40 -5.60 13.39
C ARG A 38 -7.50 -5.07 11.96
N ASP A 39 -6.37 -4.70 11.37
CA ASP A 39 -6.25 -4.21 9.99
C ASP A 39 -6.88 -2.81 9.76
N GLU A 40 -6.28 -1.76 10.34
CA GLU A 40 -6.66 -0.37 10.06
C GLU A 40 -6.39 -0.01 8.60
N VAL A 41 -7.38 0.48 7.86
CA VAL A 41 -7.16 0.99 6.51
C VAL A 41 -6.43 2.34 6.57
N LEU A 42 -5.13 2.31 6.24
CA LEU A 42 -4.27 3.50 6.21
C LEU A 42 -4.39 4.28 4.90
N TYR A 43 -4.65 3.56 3.81
CA TYR A 43 -4.73 4.12 2.47
C TYR A 43 -5.48 3.17 1.52
N VAL A 44 -6.28 3.75 0.62
CA VAL A 44 -6.92 3.06 -0.49
C VAL A 44 -6.54 3.77 -1.78
N GLY A 45 -6.18 3.01 -2.81
CA GLY A 45 -5.93 3.56 -4.14
C GLY A 45 -6.36 2.60 -5.23
N LYS A 46 -6.53 3.14 -6.42
CA LYS A 46 -6.79 2.38 -7.65
C LYS A 46 -5.60 2.42 -8.58
N ALA A 47 -5.44 1.38 -9.39
CA ALA A 47 -4.37 1.29 -10.37
C ALA A 47 -4.81 0.47 -11.58
N ALA A 48 -4.39 0.89 -12.78
CA ALA A 48 -4.49 0.06 -13.99
C ALA A 48 -3.43 -1.07 -14.00
N ASP A 49 -2.40 -0.95 -13.17
CA ASP A 49 -1.37 -1.97 -12.93
C ASP A 49 -1.10 -2.01 -11.42
N LEU A 50 -1.67 -3.01 -10.75
CA LEU A 50 -1.57 -3.22 -9.31
C LEU A 50 -0.14 -3.50 -8.84
N ARG A 51 0.79 -3.91 -9.70
CA ARG A 51 2.20 -4.12 -9.35
C ARG A 51 3.00 -2.83 -9.38
N ARG A 52 2.73 -1.99 -10.39
CA ARG A 52 3.49 -0.76 -10.61
C ARG A 52 3.25 0.26 -9.50
N ARG A 53 2.06 0.29 -8.90
CA ARG A 53 1.69 1.33 -7.94
C ARG A 53 2.33 1.16 -6.55
N PRO A 54 2.29 -0.02 -5.90
CA PRO A 54 3.04 -0.26 -4.66
C PRO A 54 4.55 -0.06 -4.84
N ARG A 55 5.10 -0.43 -6.02
CA ARG A 55 6.52 -0.18 -6.34
C ARG A 55 6.88 1.31 -6.32
N ARG A 56 5.98 2.18 -6.80
CA ARG A 56 6.18 3.64 -6.76
C ARG A 56 6.21 4.16 -5.32
N HIS A 57 5.37 3.61 -4.45
CA HIS A 57 5.34 3.95 -3.03
C HIS A 57 6.58 3.45 -2.28
N ALA A 58 7.05 2.24 -2.60
CA ALA A 58 8.27 1.66 -2.05
C ALA A 58 9.58 2.36 -2.51
N ALA A 59 9.52 3.16 -3.58
CA ALA A 59 10.66 3.91 -4.11
C ALA A 59 10.84 5.29 -3.46
N VAL A 60 9.93 5.71 -2.57
CA VAL A 60 10.02 7.00 -1.87
C VAL A 60 11.18 6.94 -0.87
N ARG A 61 12.20 7.79 -1.08
CA ARG A 61 13.41 7.84 -0.25
C ARG A 61 13.29 8.72 0.99
N ALA A 62 12.37 9.68 0.97
CA ALA A 62 12.10 10.58 2.10
C ALA A 62 10.61 10.95 2.11
N PRO A 63 10.00 11.08 3.30
CA PRO A 63 8.59 11.40 3.41
C PRO A 63 8.30 12.84 2.97
N ALA A 64 7.96 13.01 1.69
CA ALA A 64 7.51 14.28 1.12
C ALA A 64 6.04 14.65 1.44
N SER A 65 5.30 13.80 2.15
CA SER A 65 3.89 14.04 2.50
C SER A 65 3.49 13.34 3.80
N ARG A 66 2.39 13.79 4.42
CA ARG A 66 1.77 13.10 5.57
C ARG A 66 1.41 11.65 5.27
N LEU A 67 1.13 11.32 4.01
CA LEU A 67 0.89 9.95 3.58
C LEU A 67 2.16 9.10 3.66
N HIS A 68 3.30 9.64 3.21
CA HIS A 68 4.58 8.92 3.28
C HIS A 68 5.01 8.65 4.72
N GLN A 69 4.67 9.53 5.67
CA GLN A 69 4.91 9.30 7.10
C GLN A 69 4.11 8.11 7.66
N ARG A 70 3.00 7.73 7.02
CA ARG A 70 2.18 6.59 7.43
C ARG A 70 2.66 5.26 6.83
N TYR A 71 3.64 5.25 5.92
CA TYR A 71 4.15 4.02 5.34
C TYR A 71 4.80 3.11 6.38
N ASP A 72 5.38 3.70 7.43
CA ASP A 72 5.95 3.00 8.57
C ASP A 72 4.91 2.18 9.35
N LEU A 73 3.63 2.55 9.25
CA LEU A 73 2.52 1.86 9.90
C LEU A 73 1.98 0.70 9.05
N VAL A 74 2.41 0.57 7.80
CA VAL A 74 1.94 -0.49 6.91
C VAL A 74 2.47 -1.83 7.40
N ARG A 75 1.55 -2.77 7.56
CA ARG A 75 1.81 -4.14 8.01
C ARG A 75 1.33 -5.16 7.00
N ARG A 76 0.34 -4.79 6.21
CA ARG A 76 -0.20 -5.64 5.14
C ARG A 76 -0.64 -4.80 3.95
N VAL A 77 -0.56 -5.38 2.77
CA VAL A 77 -1.13 -4.82 1.54
C VAL A 77 -2.10 -5.84 0.97
N GLY A 78 -3.32 -5.40 0.71
CA GLY A 78 -4.34 -6.18 0.01
C GLY A 78 -4.64 -5.58 -1.35
N TRP A 79 -5.20 -6.38 -2.25
CA TRP A 79 -5.71 -5.92 -3.54
C TRP A 79 -6.90 -6.74 -3.98
N GLU A 80 -7.74 -6.12 -4.78
CA GLU A 80 -8.86 -6.73 -5.48
C GLU A 80 -8.75 -6.38 -6.96
N ILE A 81 -8.81 -7.40 -7.82
CA ILE A 81 -8.75 -7.22 -9.28
C ILE A 81 -10.12 -6.71 -9.75
N ALA A 82 -10.13 -5.67 -10.56
CA ALA A 82 -11.36 -5.16 -11.14
C ALA A 82 -11.92 -6.14 -12.19
N ALA A 83 -13.23 -6.37 -12.16
CA ALA A 83 -13.91 -7.24 -13.12
C ALA A 83 -13.89 -6.67 -14.56
N ASP A 84 -13.78 -5.34 -14.70
CA ASP A 84 -13.59 -4.62 -15.96
C ASP A 84 -12.76 -3.34 -15.75
N GLU A 85 -12.16 -2.82 -16.83
CA GLU A 85 -11.38 -1.57 -16.81
C GLU A 85 -12.22 -0.34 -16.42
N VAL A 86 -13.55 -0.41 -16.60
CA VAL A 86 -14.49 0.70 -16.35
C VAL A 86 -14.68 0.92 -14.84
N ALA A 87 -14.58 -0.13 -14.02
CA ALA A 87 -14.61 -0.03 -12.56
C ALA A 87 -13.36 0.65 -11.94
N ALA A 88 -12.32 0.94 -12.73
CA ALA A 88 -11.09 1.58 -12.28
C ALA A 88 -10.93 3.05 -12.71
N ALA A 89 -11.89 3.63 -13.44
CA ALA A 89 -11.83 4.99 -14.02
C ALA A 89 -12.19 6.11 -13.04
#